data_AF-A0A7S3UHF6-F1
#
_entry.id   AF-A0A7S3UHF6-F1
#
_cell.length_a   1.000
_cell.length_b   1.000
_cell.length_c   1.000
_cell.angle_alpha   90.00
_cell.angle_beta   90.00
_cell.angle_gamma   90.00
#
_symmetry.space_group_name_H-M   'P 1'
#
loop_
_entity.id
_entity.type
_entity.pdbx_description
1 polymer ?
#
loop_
_entity_poly.entity_id
_entity_poly.type
_entity_poly.pdbx_seq_one_letter_code
_entity_poly.pdbx_strand_id
1 'polypeptide(L)'
;FYMRKVKFCQTTFNEKLQKILEEFPKIDDLHPFYADLCNVLYDRDHYKLALGQVKSVQSTVDSIAKDYVKLLKFADSPYKCKMLKRAALGRMCTAVKKLSASLQYLEEVRQHLSRLPQINPQTRTLIMTGYPNVGKSSFMNIVTDANVDVQPYAFTTKSIFVGHMDY
;
A
#
# COMPACT_ATOMS: atom_id res chain seq x y z
N PHE A 1 13.91 28.53 -17.61
CA PHE A 1 14.20 28.21 -16.18
C PHE A 1 12.98 27.71 -15.40
N TYR A 2 11.93 28.53 -15.21
CA TYR A 2 10.79 28.20 -14.34
C TYR A 2 9.97 26.97 -14.78
N MET A 3 9.77 26.76 -16.08
CA MET A 3 9.10 25.57 -16.61
C MET A 3 9.81 24.27 -16.22
N ARG A 4 11.15 24.25 -16.26
CA ARG A 4 11.95 23.08 -15.85
C ARG A 4 11.73 22.73 -14.38
N LYS A 5 11.57 23.73 -13.51
CA LYS A 5 11.28 23.52 -12.08
C LYS A 5 9.89 22.90 -11.86
N VAL A 6 8.87 23.37 -12.59
CA VAL A 6 7.51 22.79 -12.53
C VAL A 6 7.51 21.35 -13.06
N LYS A 7 8.16 21.11 -14.20
CA LYS A 7 8.29 19.78 -14.80
C LYS A 7 9.06 18.81 -13.92
N PHE A 8 10.18 19.23 -13.34
CA PHE A 8 10.94 18.39 -12.41
C PHE A 8 10.07 17.96 -11.22
N CYS A 9 9.32 18.89 -10.62
CA CYS A 9 8.43 18.56 -9.51
C CYS A 9 7.29 17.61 -9.90
N GLN A 10 6.69 17.80 -11.09
CA GLN A 10 5.70 16.88 -11.65
C GLN A 10 6.28 15.47 -11.77
N THR A 11 7.45 15.33 -12.39
CA THR A 11 8.10 14.03 -12.59
C THR A 11 8.39 13.35 -11.26
N THR A 12 8.96 14.06 -10.28
CA THR A 12 9.26 13.48 -8.96
C THR A 12 8.00 13.00 -8.24
N PHE A 13 6.91 13.77 -8.27
CA PHE A 13 5.65 13.31 -7.68
C PHE A 13 5.11 12.08 -8.38
N ASN A 14 5.12 12.07 -9.72
CA ASN A 14 4.63 10.94 -10.49
C ASN A 14 5.45 9.67 -10.25
N GLU A 15 6.77 9.77 -10.24
CA GLU A 15 7.66 8.63 -9.96
C GLU A 15 7.34 8.01 -8.59
N LYS A 16 7.17 8.83 -7.55
CA LYS A 16 6.86 8.34 -6.20
C LYS A 16 5.47 7.73 -6.10
N LEU A 17 4.45 8.41 -6.64
CA LEU A 17 3.07 7.91 -6.61
C LEU A 17 2.90 6.65 -7.48
N GLN A 18 3.59 6.59 -8.62
CA GLN A 18 3.59 5.42 -9.50
C GLN A 18 4.21 4.22 -8.80
N LYS A 19 5.35 4.42 -8.15
CA LYS A 19 6.02 3.36 -7.38
C LYS A 19 5.10 2.75 -6.32
N ILE A 20 4.35 3.58 -5.59
CA ILE A 20 3.35 3.10 -4.62
C ILE A 20 2.30 2.21 -5.32
N LEU A 21 1.74 2.66 -6.45
CA LEU A 21 0.73 1.90 -7.19
C LEU A 21 1.24 0.56 -7.76
N GLU A 22 2.53 0.46 -8.05
CA GLU A 22 3.16 -0.75 -8.59
C GLU A 22 3.59 -1.75 -7.51
N GLU A 23 4.03 -1.26 -6.35
CA GLU A 23 4.47 -2.11 -5.24
C GLU A 23 3.31 -2.80 -4.51
N PHE A 24 2.11 -2.21 -4.56
CA PHE A 24 0.93 -2.80 -3.95
C PHE A 24 0.29 -3.87 -4.85
N PRO A 25 -0.02 -5.07 -4.32
CA PRO A 25 -0.61 -6.14 -5.10
C PRO A 25 -2.05 -5.81 -5.51
N LYS A 26 -2.37 -6.09 -6.77
CA LYS A 26 -3.75 -6.00 -7.25
C LYS A 26 -4.55 -7.18 -6.72
N ILE A 27 -5.45 -6.93 -5.78
CA ILE A 27 -6.28 -7.98 -5.14
C ILE A 27 -7.00 -8.87 -6.17
N ASP A 28 -7.43 -8.30 -7.29
CA ASP A 28 -8.18 -9.03 -8.33
C ASP A 28 -7.31 -10.02 -9.13
N ASP A 29 -5.99 -9.81 -9.18
CA ASP A 29 -5.04 -10.67 -9.89
C ASP A 29 -4.38 -11.72 -8.96
N LEU A 30 -4.68 -11.66 -7.65
CA LEU A 30 -4.15 -12.61 -6.67
C LEU A 30 -4.91 -13.94 -6.70
N HIS A 31 -4.25 -14.99 -6.21
CA HIS A 31 -4.91 -16.27 -5.94
C HIS A 31 -6.10 -16.07 -4.99
N PRO A 32 -7.26 -16.75 -5.19
CA PRO A 32 -8.46 -16.56 -4.37
C PRO A 32 -8.22 -16.59 -2.85
N PHE A 33 -7.36 -17.51 -2.39
CA PHE A 33 -6.91 -17.57 -1.00
C PHE A 33 -6.39 -16.22 -0.45
N TYR A 34 -5.46 -15.58 -1.18
CA TYR A 34 -4.89 -14.30 -0.76
C TYR A 34 -5.85 -13.15 -0.96
N ALA A 35 -6.71 -13.20 -1.99
CA ALA A 35 -7.73 -12.20 -2.22
C ALA A 35 -8.75 -12.17 -1.07
N ASP A 36 -9.22 -13.34 -0.63
CA ASP A 36 -10.14 -13.48 0.50
C ASP A 36 -9.47 -13.12 1.83
N LEU A 37 -8.22 -13.54 2.04
CA LEU A 37 -7.45 -13.14 3.22
C LEU A 37 -7.29 -11.63 3.30
N CYS A 38 -6.94 -10.97 2.19
CA CYS A 38 -6.84 -9.51 2.13
C CYS A 38 -8.19 -8.83 2.36
N ASN A 39 -9.28 -9.40 1.83
CA ASN A 39 -10.62 -8.87 2.05
C ASN A 39 -11.01 -8.87 3.53
N VAL A 40 -10.72 -9.96 4.25
CA VAL A 40 -10.98 -10.08 5.69
C VAL A 40 -10.10 -9.14 6.51
N LEU A 41 -8.82 -8.98 6.14
CA LEU A 41 -7.86 -8.20 6.92
C LEU A 41 -7.95 -6.69 6.69
N TYR A 42 -8.22 -6.26 5.46
CA TYR A 42 -7.99 -4.86 5.05
C TYR A 42 -9.22 -4.15 4.50
N ASP A 43 -10.33 -4.85 4.31
CA ASP A 43 -11.48 -4.41 3.53
C ASP A 43 -11.09 -4.07 2.08
N ARG A 44 -11.52 -4.93 1.14
CA ARG A 44 -11.17 -4.80 -0.28
C ARG A 44 -11.62 -3.45 -0.86
N ASP A 45 -12.77 -2.92 -0.44
CA ASP A 45 -13.30 -1.67 -0.99
C ASP A 45 -12.50 -0.48 -0.50
N HIS A 46 -12.16 -0.45 0.80
CA HIS A 46 -11.33 0.60 1.36
C HIS A 46 -9.92 0.60 0.75
N TYR A 47 -9.32 -0.58 0.56
CA TYR A 47 -8.03 -0.75 -0.09
C TYR A 47 -8.02 -0.20 -1.53
N LYS A 48 -9.00 -0.61 -2.34
CA LYS A 48 -9.13 -0.14 -3.73
C LYS A 48 -9.38 1.36 -3.80
N LEU A 49 -10.20 1.90 -2.91
CA LEU A 49 -10.49 3.32 -2.85
C LEU A 49 -9.23 4.13 -2.51
N ALA A 50 -8.42 3.67 -1.56
CA ALA A 50 -7.16 4.33 -1.20
C ALA A 50 -6.18 4.38 -2.39
N LEU A 51 -5.97 3.27 -3.10
CA LEU A 51 -5.13 3.24 -4.32
C LEU A 51 -5.74 4.08 -5.46
N GLY A 52 -7.06 4.07 -5.61
CA GLY A 52 -7.77 4.90 -6.59
C GLY A 52 -7.60 6.40 -6.34
N GLN A 53 -7.58 6.82 -5.06
CA GLN A 53 -7.28 8.20 -4.68
C GLN A 53 -5.85 8.60 -5.05
N VAL A 54 -4.86 7.73 -4.80
CA VAL A 54 -3.46 7.95 -5.21
C VAL A 54 -3.37 8.16 -6.73
N LYS A 55 -4.03 7.32 -7.52
CA LYS A 55 -4.06 7.46 -9.00
C LYS A 55 -4.74 8.74 -9.46
N SER A 56 -5.83 9.13 -8.80
CA SER A 56 -6.58 10.35 -9.10
C SER A 56 -5.73 11.61 -8.84
N VAL A 57 -4.97 11.62 -7.75
CA VAL A 57 -4.07 12.74 -7.42
C VAL A 57 -2.86 12.79 -8.35
N GLN A 58 -2.30 11.65 -8.76
CA GLN A 58 -1.27 11.61 -9.80
C GLN A 58 -1.75 12.32 -11.08
N SER A 59 -2.96 12.01 -11.54
CA SER A 59 -3.59 12.64 -12.71
C SER A 59 -3.87 14.14 -12.51
N THR A 60 -4.20 14.53 -11.28
CA THR A 60 -4.41 15.94 -10.90
C THR A 60 -3.10 16.72 -10.95
N VAL A 61 -1.99 16.15 -10.46
CA VAL A 61 -0.65 16.74 -10.52
C VAL A 61 -0.22 16.96 -11.97
N ASP A 62 -0.48 15.98 -12.85
CA ASP A 62 -0.23 16.10 -14.28
C ASP A 62 -1.01 17.24 -14.94
N SER A 63 -2.28 17.37 -14.60
CA SER A 63 -3.15 18.42 -15.13
C SER A 63 -2.67 19.80 -14.69
N ILE A 64 -2.37 19.97 -13.38
CA ILE A 64 -1.78 21.21 -12.86
C ILE A 64 -0.47 21.53 -13.58
N ALA A 65 0.43 20.56 -13.74
CA ALA A 65 1.71 20.80 -14.41
C ALA A 65 1.52 21.26 -15.87
N LYS A 66 0.62 20.60 -16.62
CA LYS A 66 0.30 20.94 -18.01
C LYS A 66 -0.22 22.38 -18.12
N ASP A 67 -1.15 22.77 -17.26
CA ASP A 67 -1.77 24.10 -17.29
C ASP A 67 -0.76 25.20 -16.95
N TYR A 68 -0.01 25.05 -15.86
CA TYR A 68 0.98 26.07 -15.47
C TYR A 68 2.16 26.17 -16.44
N VAL A 69 2.54 25.08 -17.11
CA VAL A 69 3.57 25.14 -18.16
C VAL A 69 3.05 25.90 -19.38
N LYS A 70 1.77 25.75 -19.76
CA LYS A 70 1.15 26.57 -20.81
C LYS A 70 1.13 28.05 -20.41
N LEU A 71 0.69 28.38 -19.21
CA LEU A 71 0.64 29.77 -18.71
C LEU A 71 2.03 30.43 -18.67
N LEU A 72 3.06 29.67 -18.28
CA LEU A 72 4.45 30.16 -18.26
C LEU A 72 4.99 30.53 -19.65
N LYS A 73 4.42 30.02 -20.76
CA LYS A 73 4.86 30.37 -22.12
C LYS A 73 4.51 31.81 -22.51
N PHE A 74 3.43 32.33 -21.94
CA PHE A 74 2.89 33.66 -22.25
C PHE A 74 3.19 34.70 -21.15
N ALA A 75 4.07 34.36 -20.20
CA ALA A 75 4.43 35.27 -19.13
C ALA A 75 5.46 36.30 -19.62
N ASP A 76 5.14 37.56 -19.39
CA ASP A 76 5.81 38.77 -19.89
C ASP A 76 6.86 39.35 -18.93
N SER A 77 6.89 38.88 -17.67
CA SER A 77 7.88 39.35 -16.67
C SER A 77 8.47 38.22 -15.81
N PRO A 78 9.72 38.39 -15.33
CA PRO A 78 10.33 37.46 -14.38
C PRO A 78 9.52 37.30 -13.08
N TYR A 79 8.88 38.38 -12.62
CA TYR A 79 8.03 38.38 -11.43
C TYR A 79 6.80 37.47 -11.63
N LYS A 80 6.09 37.61 -12.75
CA LYS A 80 4.93 36.77 -13.09
C LYS A 80 5.31 35.30 -13.25
N CYS A 81 6.46 35.03 -13.87
CA CYS A 81 7.01 33.67 -13.95
C CYS A 81 7.28 33.06 -12.56
N LYS A 82 7.85 33.84 -11.63
CA LYS A 82 8.11 33.40 -10.25
C LYS A 82 6.82 33.08 -9.50
N MET A 83 5.78 33.91 -9.66
CA MET A 83 4.47 33.70 -9.03
C MET A 83 3.75 32.48 -9.58
N LEU A 84 3.73 32.30 -10.91
CA LEU A 84 3.17 31.11 -11.55
C LEU A 84 3.87 29.82 -11.08
N LYS A 85 5.21 29.83 -10.99
CA LYS A 85 5.96 28.71 -10.45
C LYS A 85 5.56 28.40 -9.00
N ARG A 86 5.45 29.42 -8.14
CA ARG A 86 5.08 29.24 -6.73
C ARG A 86 3.65 28.69 -6.59
N ALA A 87 2.71 29.19 -7.38
CA ALA A 87 1.34 28.71 -7.40
C ALA A 87 1.23 27.25 -7.89
N ALA A 88 1.96 26.89 -8.95
CA ALA A 88 2.00 25.52 -9.47
C ALA A 88 2.46 24.52 -8.39
N LEU A 89 3.61 24.80 -7.76
CA LEU A 89 4.17 23.95 -6.71
C LEU A 89 3.24 23.88 -5.49
N GLY A 90 2.66 25.01 -5.08
CA GLY A 90 1.71 25.06 -3.98
C GLY A 90 0.49 24.18 -4.23
N ARG A 91 -0.10 24.25 -5.43
CA ARG A 91 -1.26 23.42 -5.80
C ARG A 91 -0.92 21.93 -5.87
N MET A 92 0.25 21.56 -6.38
CA MET A 92 0.73 20.17 -6.36
C MET A 92 0.87 19.66 -4.92
N CYS A 93 1.53 20.43 -4.04
CA CYS A 93 1.67 20.06 -2.63
C CYS A 93 0.31 19.93 -1.93
N THR A 94 -0.62 20.85 -2.18
CA THR A 94 -1.96 20.78 -1.59
C THR A 94 -2.73 19.55 -2.08
N ALA A 95 -2.60 19.18 -3.35
CA ALA A 95 -3.20 17.95 -3.88
C ALA A 95 -2.67 16.70 -3.17
N VAL A 96 -1.35 16.61 -2.98
CA VAL A 96 -0.71 15.48 -2.27
C VAL A 96 -1.05 15.48 -0.79
N LYS A 97 -1.13 16.64 -0.12
CA LYS A 97 -1.52 16.73 1.30
C LYS A 97 -2.91 16.16 1.58
N LYS A 98 -3.83 16.22 0.61
CA LYS A 98 -5.17 15.62 0.76
C LYS A 98 -5.13 14.08 0.83
N LEU A 99 -4.04 13.43 0.40
CA LEU A 99 -3.86 11.98 0.49
C LEU A 99 -3.36 11.50 1.86
N SER A 100 -3.18 12.38 2.84
CA SER A 100 -2.51 12.02 4.10
C SER A 100 -3.15 10.80 4.79
N ALA A 101 -4.48 10.75 4.86
CA ALA A 101 -5.21 9.64 5.47
C ALA A 101 -5.02 8.34 4.69
N SER A 102 -5.13 8.39 3.37
CA SER A 102 -4.97 7.23 2.49
C SER A 102 -3.54 6.68 2.53
N LEU A 103 -2.53 7.57 2.57
CA LEU A 103 -1.13 7.17 2.69
C LEU A 103 -0.82 6.55 4.05
N GLN A 104 -1.41 7.07 5.13
CA GLN A 104 -1.27 6.47 6.45
C GLN A 104 -1.86 5.06 6.49
N TYR A 105 -3.08 4.89 5.99
CA TYR A 105 -3.71 3.57 5.87
C TYR A 105 -2.86 2.60 5.02
N LEU A 106 -2.38 3.04 3.85
CA LEU A 106 -1.55 2.19 2.98
C LEU A 106 -0.24 1.78 3.68
N GLU A 107 0.38 2.66 4.47
CA GLU A 107 1.58 2.33 5.23
C GLU A 107 1.29 1.28 6.33
N GLU A 108 0.17 1.39 7.04
CA GLU A 108 -0.26 0.38 8.01
C GLU A 108 -0.48 -0.98 7.34
N VAL A 109 -1.16 -0.99 6.18
CA VAL A 109 -1.35 -2.20 5.38
C VAL A 109 0.00 -2.79 4.94
N ARG A 110 0.94 -1.97 4.47
CA ARG A 110 2.28 -2.41 4.04
C ARG A 110 3.06 -3.08 5.17
N GLN A 111 3.04 -2.50 6.37
CA GLN A 111 3.72 -3.06 7.54
C GLN A 111 3.09 -4.37 8.01
N HIS A 112 1.77 -4.51 7.88
CA HIS A 112 1.08 -5.75 8.22
C HIS A 112 1.35 -6.84 7.17
N LEU A 113 1.27 -6.50 5.88
CA LEU A 113 1.55 -7.42 4.77
C LEU A 113 2.97 -8.00 4.85
N SER A 114 3.96 -7.21 5.26
CA SER A 114 5.35 -7.67 5.37
C SER A 114 5.57 -8.70 6.47
N ARG A 115 4.59 -8.91 7.37
CA ARG A 115 4.66 -9.89 8.46
C ARG A 115 3.85 -11.15 8.17
N LEU A 116 3.07 -11.17 7.07
CA LEU A 116 2.28 -12.35 6.74
C LEU A 116 3.20 -13.50 6.32
N PRO A 117 2.93 -14.73 6.81
CA PRO A 117 3.68 -15.89 6.38
C PRO A 117 3.37 -16.20 4.91
N GLN A 118 4.37 -16.70 4.19
CA GLN A 118 4.20 -17.14 2.82
C GLN A 118 3.56 -18.54 2.80
N ILE A 119 2.36 -18.63 2.24
CA ILE A 119 1.61 -19.88 2.09
C ILE A 119 1.48 -20.18 0.60
N ASN A 120 1.95 -21.34 0.16
CA ASN A 120 1.70 -21.80 -1.21
C ASN A 120 0.43 -22.68 -1.23
N PRO A 121 -0.69 -22.20 -1.82
CA PRO A 121 -1.95 -22.93 -1.81
C PRO A 121 -1.94 -24.21 -2.66
N GLN A 122 -0.92 -24.41 -3.51
CA GLN A 122 -0.81 -25.59 -4.38
C GLN A 122 0.05 -26.70 -3.77
N THR A 123 0.80 -26.42 -2.71
CA THR A 123 1.64 -27.42 -2.04
C THR A 123 0.83 -28.28 -1.07
N ARG A 124 1.38 -29.43 -0.70
CA ARG A 124 0.79 -30.27 0.36
C ARG A 124 0.74 -29.47 1.64
N THR A 125 -0.46 -29.25 2.18
CA THR A 125 -0.67 -28.47 3.39
C THR A 125 -1.60 -29.22 4.33
N LEU A 126 -1.23 -29.26 5.61
CA LEU A 126 -2.06 -29.79 6.68
C LEU A 126 -2.62 -28.61 7.48
N ILE A 127 -3.94 -28.52 7.61
CA ILE A 127 -4.60 -27.46 8.37
C ILE A 127 -4.98 -27.99 9.75
N MET A 128 -4.60 -27.26 10.80
CA MET A 128 -5.01 -27.57 12.18
C MET A 128 -6.16 -26.66 12.60
N THR A 129 -7.35 -27.22 12.70
CA THR A 129 -8.56 -26.53 13.17
C THR A 129 -9.08 -27.13 14.47
N GLY A 130 -9.74 -26.33 15.31
CA GLY A 130 -10.35 -26.80 16.55
C GLY A 130 -10.56 -25.68 17.57
N TYR A 131 -11.30 -25.95 18.65
CA TYR A 131 -11.66 -24.96 19.67
C TYR A 131 -10.44 -24.24 20.27
N PRO A 132 -10.59 -23.00 20.78
CA PRO A 132 -9.54 -22.35 21.56
C PRO A 132 -9.00 -23.28 22.66
N ASN A 133 -7.69 -23.22 22.94
CA ASN A 133 -7.01 -23.96 24.01
C ASN A 133 -7.01 -25.49 23.94
N VAL A 134 -7.34 -26.10 22.80
CA VAL A 134 -7.24 -27.58 22.62
C VAL A 134 -5.83 -28.09 22.30
N GLY A 135 -4.79 -27.27 22.45
CA GLY A 135 -3.39 -27.69 22.25
C GLY A 135 -2.87 -27.68 20.81
N LYS A 136 -3.57 -27.03 19.86
CA LYS A 136 -3.15 -26.94 18.44
C LYS A 136 -1.74 -26.36 18.27
N SER A 137 -1.45 -25.25 18.95
CA SER A 137 -0.12 -24.62 18.89
C SER A 137 0.96 -25.49 19.50
N SER A 138 0.64 -26.24 20.58
CA SER A 138 1.56 -27.20 21.18
C SER A 138 1.89 -28.35 20.22
N PHE A 139 0.89 -28.89 19.52
CA PHE A 139 1.12 -29.91 18.50
C PHE A 139 2.00 -29.38 17.36
N MET A 140 1.76 -28.14 16.91
CA MET A 140 2.57 -27.50 15.88
C MET A 140 4.06 -27.43 16.25
N ASN A 141 4.38 -26.99 17.46
CA ASN A 141 5.76 -26.86 17.94
C ASN A 141 6.45 -28.22 18.15
N ILE A 142 5.70 -29.32 18.28
CA ILE A 142 6.26 -30.67 18.42
C ILE A 142 6.59 -31.26 17.04
N VAL A 143 5.71 -31.04 16.06
CA VAL A 143 5.82 -31.65 14.73
C VAL A 143 6.67 -30.83 13.76
N THR A 144 6.78 -29.52 14.01
CA THR A 144 7.50 -28.57 13.16
C THR A 144 8.41 -27.69 14.03
N ASP A 145 9.46 -27.13 13.44
CA ASP A 145 10.32 -26.13 14.10
C ASP A 145 9.65 -24.74 14.21
N ALA A 146 8.32 -24.67 14.14
CA ALA A 146 7.60 -23.43 14.39
C ALA A 146 7.67 -23.08 15.89
N ASN A 147 8.00 -21.81 16.20
CA ASN A 147 8.02 -21.31 17.56
C ASN A 147 6.78 -20.48 17.85
N VAL A 148 5.63 -21.14 18.03
CA VAL A 148 4.35 -20.49 18.31
C VAL A 148 4.14 -20.38 19.82
N ASP A 149 3.82 -19.19 20.32
CA ASP A 149 3.53 -18.99 21.74
C ASP A 149 2.27 -19.77 22.19
N VAL A 150 2.40 -20.49 23.30
CA VAL A 150 1.32 -21.24 23.93
C VAL A 150 1.01 -20.61 25.28
N GLN A 151 -0.20 -20.07 25.46
CA GLN A 151 -0.65 -19.50 26.73
C GLN A 151 -2.01 -20.08 27.16
N PRO A 152 -2.35 -20.07 28.46
CA PRO A 152 -3.49 -20.84 28.99
C PRO A 152 -4.87 -20.19 28.76
N TYR A 153 -4.95 -18.96 28.25
CA TYR A 153 -6.21 -18.26 27.97
C TYR A 153 -6.58 -18.33 26.48
N ALA A 154 -7.86 -18.13 26.13
CA ALA A 154 -8.34 -18.26 24.75
C ALA A 154 -7.83 -17.12 23.83
N PHE A 155 -7.84 -17.34 22.51
CA PHE A 155 -7.41 -16.38 21.48
C PHE A 155 -5.92 -16.00 21.53
N THR A 156 -5.07 -16.97 21.83
CA THR A 156 -3.61 -16.84 21.85
C THR A 156 -3.00 -16.61 20.47
N THR A 157 -3.59 -17.19 19.42
CA THR A 157 -3.19 -16.97 18.02
C THR A 157 -4.22 -16.11 17.30
N LYS A 158 -3.89 -14.83 17.08
CA LYS A 158 -4.71 -13.86 16.32
C LYS A 158 -4.38 -13.83 14.82
N SER A 159 -3.32 -14.52 14.42
CA SER A 159 -2.82 -14.62 13.06
C SER A 159 -2.61 -16.08 12.67
N ILE A 160 -2.55 -16.33 11.36
CA ILE A 160 -2.18 -17.64 10.80
C ILE A 160 -0.68 -17.85 11.02
N PHE A 161 -0.30 -19.03 11.50
CA PHE A 161 1.09 -19.47 11.62
C PHE A 161 1.35 -20.62 10.64
N VAL A 162 2.57 -20.72 10.15
CA VAL A 162 3.00 -21.75 9.21
C VAL A 162 4.26 -22.41 9.75
N GLY A 163 4.30 -23.73 9.70
CA GLY A 163 5.43 -24.55 10.07
C GLY A 163 5.73 -25.51 8.92
N HIS A 164 7.02 -25.79 8.71
CA HIS A 164 7.47 -26.75 7.70
C HIS A 164 7.93 -28.02 8.42
N MET A 165 7.64 -29.17 7.81
CA MET A 165 8.10 -30.49 8.25
C MET A 165 8.56 -31.28 7.03
N ASP A 166 9.61 -32.07 7.21
CA ASP A 166 10.07 -33.04 6.23
C ASP A 166 9.50 -34.42 6.59
N TYR A 167 8.97 -35.13 5.58
CA TYR A 167 8.45 -36.49 5.69
C TYR A 167 8.81 -37.31 4.46
#